data_AF-A0A534T7K7-F1
#
_entry.id   AF-A0A534T7K7-F1
#
_cell.length_a   1.000
_cell.length_b   1.000
_cell.length_c   1.000
_cell.angle_alpha   90.00
_cell.angle_beta   90.00
_cell.angle_gamma   90.00
#
_symmetry.space_group_name_H-M   'P 1'
#
loop_
_entity.id
_entity.type
_entity.pdbx_description
1 polymer ?
#
loop_
_entity_poly.entity_id
_entity_poly.type
_entity_poly.pdbx_seq_one_letter_code
_entity_poly.pdbx_strand_id
1 'polypeptide(L)'
;MSRKRIGVALGGLACAVLLVGTAGGQDIPKCLSGKLKAISKKEGGLLNCLAKVAAKNDPAFQAPCEASVKDKFGSAFAKAESLGPCSGEMTVCENNADVCEQNVGAAIPGTGTCPAGALKAASKLASGELKCHSKATKTGDPTLVPPCISTAQTKFQSAIGKANASGTCVADPNALQNMVESDCVQKQITLDTSGQVTALCPQSGSSTTTTTSTTSSTTPSSST
;
A
#
# COMPACT_ATOMS: atom_id res chain seq x y z
N MET A 1 27.24 40.36 43.94
CA MET A 1 27.23 40.12 45.40
C MET A 1 26.88 38.66 45.65
N SER A 2 27.82 37.94 46.24
CA SER A 2 27.75 36.52 46.61
C SER A 2 26.74 36.24 47.72
N ARG A 3 26.22 34.98 47.72
CA ARG A 3 25.98 34.03 48.85
C ARG A 3 25.15 32.87 48.23
N LYS A 4 25.62 31.64 47.97
CA LYS A 4 26.35 30.57 48.68
C LYS A 4 25.55 29.92 49.84
N ARG A 5 25.15 28.64 49.64
CA ARG A 5 25.13 27.44 50.53
C ARG A 5 24.07 26.44 50.01
N ILE A 6 24.42 25.27 49.45
CA ILE A 6 24.78 23.95 50.06
C ILE A 6 23.63 23.31 50.85
N GLY A 7 23.21 22.11 50.42
CA GLY A 7 22.40 21.16 51.20
C GLY A 7 22.17 19.86 50.43
N VAL A 8 22.90 18.80 50.80
CA VAL A 8 22.74 17.40 50.35
C VAL A 8 21.71 16.72 51.26
N ALA A 9 20.82 15.90 50.70
CA ALA A 9 20.03 14.92 51.47
C ALA A 9 19.94 13.59 50.70
N LEU A 10 20.49 12.54 51.30
CA LEU A 10 20.27 11.14 50.98
C LEU A 10 18.88 10.69 51.48
N GLY A 11 18.25 9.77 50.76
CA GLY A 11 17.24 8.86 51.33
C GLY A 11 15.91 8.84 50.56
N GLY A 12 15.53 7.65 50.09
CA GLY A 12 14.17 7.39 49.63
C GLY A 12 14.09 6.40 48.47
N LEU A 13 14.25 5.11 48.78
CA LEU A 13 13.83 4.00 47.93
C LEU A 13 12.30 4.09 47.74
N ALA A 14 11.86 4.64 46.62
CA ALA A 14 10.47 4.56 46.18
C ALA A 14 10.45 3.84 44.82
N CYS A 15 9.86 2.65 44.80
CA CYS A 15 9.45 1.97 43.58
C CYS A 15 8.50 2.88 42.79
N ALA A 16 9.06 3.69 41.90
CA ALA A 16 8.30 4.32 40.83
C ALA A 16 7.87 3.21 39.88
N VAL A 17 6.65 2.70 40.09
CA VAL A 17 5.93 1.92 39.08
C VAL A 17 5.84 2.83 37.86
N LEU A 18 6.68 2.56 36.86
CA LEU A 18 6.55 3.10 35.52
C LEU A 18 5.23 2.59 34.96
N LEU A 19 4.15 3.33 35.22
CA LEU A 19 3.01 3.34 34.34
C LEU A 19 3.52 3.93 33.03
N VAL A 20 4.02 3.07 32.16
CA VAL A 20 4.19 3.36 30.73
C VAL A 20 2.76 3.52 30.20
N GLY A 21 2.18 4.69 30.42
CA GLY A 21 0.96 5.10 29.78
C GLY A 21 1.24 5.14 28.29
N THR A 22 0.75 4.13 27.57
CA THR A 22 0.73 4.14 26.12
C THR A 22 -0.17 5.27 25.67
N ALA A 23 0.41 6.45 25.43
CA ALA A 23 -0.19 7.53 24.66
C ALA A 23 -0.26 7.12 23.17
N GLY A 24 -0.89 5.97 22.87
CA GLY A 24 -0.77 5.27 21.58
C GLY A 24 -2.08 4.99 20.85
N GLY A 25 -3.22 5.52 21.31
CA GLY A 25 -4.53 5.13 20.77
C GLY A 25 -5.04 5.91 19.55
N GLN A 26 -4.54 7.12 19.28
CA GLN A 26 -5.14 8.03 18.29
C GLN A 26 -4.40 8.15 16.96
N ASP A 27 -3.20 7.58 16.85
CA ASP A 27 -2.30 7.83 15.72
C ASP A 27 -2.19 6.64 14.76
N ILE A 28 -2.46 5.41 15.23
CA ILE A 28 -2.53 4.20 14.39
C ILE A 28 -3.54 4.37 13.23
N PRO A 29 -4.77 4.88 13.43
CA PRO A 29 -5.73 5.06 12.34
C PRO A 29 -5.29 6.11 11.31
N LYS A 30 -4.53 7.13 11.74
CA LYS A 30 -4.05 8.22 10.85
C LYS A 30 -2.91 7.74 9.96
N CYS A 31 -1.92 7.03 10.52
CA CYS A 31 -0.84 6.43 9.75
C CYS A 31 -1.39 5.41 8.75
N LEU A 32 -2.24 4.47 9.22
CA LEU A 32 -2.77 3.39 8.39
C LEU A 32 -3.65 3.94 7.24
N SER A 33 -4.56 4.87 7.53
CA SER A 33 -5.36 5.53 6.49
C SER A 33 -4.52 6.36 5.53
N GLY A 34 -3.43 6.97 6.01
CA GLY A 34 -2.45 7.71 5.22
C GLY A 34 -1.71 6.81 4.23
N LYS A 35 -1.15 5.69 4.69
CA LYS A 35 -0.48 4.68 3.85
C LYS A 35 -1.46 4.11 2.82
N LEU A 36 -2.67 3.73 3.24
CA LEU A 36 -3.68 3.20 2.32
C LEU A 36 -4.11 4.20 1.24
N LYS A 37 -4.15 5.50 1.58
CA LYS A 37 -4.34 6.56 0.59
C LYS A 37 -3.15 6.69 -0.36
N ALA A 38 -1.92 6.50 0.10
CA ALA A 38 -0.74 6.48 -0.76
C ALA A 38 -0.80 5.30 -1.74
N ILE A 39 -1.10 4.10 -1.25
CA ILE A 39 -1.27 2.88 -2.06
C ILE A 39 -2.38 3.09 -3.11
N SER A 40 -3.55 3.62 -2.71
CA SER A 40 -4.64 3.92 -3.66
C SER A 40 -4.22 4.83 -4.82
N LYS A 41 -3.31 5.77 -4.56
CA LYS A 41 -2.80 6.69 -5.58
C LYS A 41 -1.72 6.04 -6.44
N LYS A 42 -0.93 5.13 -5.89
CA LYS A 42 0.07 4.35 -6.63
C LYS A 42 -0.63 3.44 -7.63
N GLU A 43 -1.53 2.57 -7.16
CA GLU A 43 -2.31 1.64 -7.98
C GLU A 43 -3.04 2.35 -9.12
N GLY A 44 -3.81 3.40 -8.79
CA GLY A 44 -4.49 4.21 -9.80
C GLY A 44 -3.55 5.03 -10.67
N GLY A 45 -2.33 5.31 -10.21
CA GLY A 45 -1.31 6.05 -10.93
C GLY A 45 -0.65 5.21 -12.02
N LEU A 46 -0.17 4.01 -11.65
CA LEU A 46 0.49 3.02 -12.52
C LEU A 46 -0.45 2.58 -13.65
N LEU A 47 -1.64 2.09 -13.32
CA LEU A 47 -2.65 1.71 -14.33
C LEU A 47 -3.05 2.86 -15.25
N ASN A 48 -3.01 4.10 -14.75
CA ASN A 48 -3.26 5.27 -15.57
C ASN A 48 -2.06 5.68 -16.44
N CYS A 49 -0.84 5.32 -16.06
CA CYS A 49 0.33 5.40 -16.94
C CYS A 49 0.16 4.45 -18.12
N LEU A 50 -0.18 3.19 -17.88
CA LEU A 50 -0.52 2.23 -18.94
C LEU A 50 -1.66 2.74 -19.84
N ALA A 51 -2.72 3.29 -19.25
CA ALA A 51 -3.82 3.87 -20.03
C ALA A 51 -3.36 4.99 -20.97
N LYS A 52 -2.41 5.83 -20.54
CA LYS A 52 -1.85 6.91 -21.36
C LYS A 52 -0.93 6.39 -22.45
N VAL A 53 -0.13 5.37 -22.16
CA VAL A 53 0.71 4.67 -23.15
C VAL A 53 -0.19 4.08 -24.23
N ALA A 54 -1.23 3.35 -23.84
CA ALA A 54 -2.20 2.78 -24.76
C ALA A 54 -2.90 3.86 -25.61
N ALA A 55 -3.29 4.99 -25.01
CA ALA A 55 -3.97 6.08 -25.71
C ALA A 55 -3.08 6.76 -26.76
N LYS A 56 -1.78 6.93 -26.44
CA LYS A 56 -0.82 7.65 -27.28
C LYS A 56 -0.06 6.74 -28.24
N ASN A 57 -0.11 5.42 -28.02
CA ASN A 57 0.80 4.46 -28.64
C ASN A 57 2.27 4.85 -28.46
N ASP A 58 2.63 5.22 -27.23
CA ASP A 58 3.97 5.72 -26.88
C ASP A 58 4.53 4.96 -25.67
N PRO A 59 5.21 3.82 -25.90
CA PRO A 59 5.82 3.04 -24.83
C PRO A 59 6.94 3.79 -24.08
N ALA A 60 7.59 4.76 -24.73
CA ALA A 60 8.65 5.55 -24.09
C ALA A 60 8.10 6.46 -22.97
N PHE A 61 6.78 6.73 -22.98
CA PHE A 61 6.11 7.46 -21.90
C PHE A 61 5.93 6.65 -20.62
N GLN A 62 6.03 5.32 -20.66
CA GLN A 62 5.72 4.45 -19.53
C GLN A 62 6.63 4.70 -18.33
N ALA A 63 7.94 4.45 -18.50
CA ALA A 63 8.95 4.61 -17.46
C ALA A 63 8.95 6.00 -16.77
N PRO A 64 8.93 7.15 -17.49
CA PRO A 64 8.90 8.45 -16.83
C PRO A 64 7.56 8.73 -16.11
N CYS A 65 6.46 8.16 -16.58
CA CYS A 65 5.17 8.27 -15.90
C CYS A 65 5.19 7.49 -14.58
N GLU A 66 5.64 6.23 -14.62
CA GLU A 66 5.74 5.36 -13.44
C GLU A 66 6.72 5.94 -12.41
N ALA A 67 7.89 6.46 -12.84
CA ALA A 67 8.83 7.12 -11.94
C ALA A 67 8.17 8.26 -11.15
N SER A 68 7.39 9.12 -11.81
CA SER A 68 6.64 10.19 -11.14
C SER A 68 5.59 9.67 -10.14
N VAL A 69 4.99 8.51 -10.42
CA VAL A 69 4.06 7.84 -9.50
C VAL A 69 4.81 7.28 -8.29
N LYS A 70 5.96 6.63 -8.50
CA LYS A 70 6.82 6.06 -7.47
C LYS A 70 7.38 7.13 -6.52
N ASP A 71 7.85 8.26 -7.04
CA ASP A 71 8.32 9.40 -6.22
C ASP A 71 7.22 9.97 -5.31
N LYS A 72 6.01 10.14 -5.86
CA LYS A 72 4.84 10.63 -5.12
C LYS A 72 4.37 9.61 -4.09
N PHE A 73 4.49 8.32 -4.39
CA PHE A 73 4.18 7.26 -3.45
C PHE A 73 5.13 7.32 -2.26
N GLY A 74 6.45 7.32 -2.48
CA GLY A 74 7.44 7.40 -1.40
C GLY A 74 7.25 8.63 -0.52
N SER A 75 7.02 9.80 -1.14
CA SER A 75 6.73 11.04 -0.40
C SER A 75 5.45 10.96 0.44
N ALA A 76 4.39 10.32 -0.09
CA ALA A 76 3.13 10.16 0.63
C ALA A 76 3.22 9.12 1.76
N PHE A 77 4.04 8.08 1.57
CA PHE A 77 4.28 7.04 2.56
C PHE A 77 5.06 7.60 3.75
N ALA A 78 6.17 8.30 3.50
CA ALA A 78 6.94 8.98 4.55
C ALA A 78 6.09 9.97 5.36
N LYS A 79 5.21 10.71 4.68
CA LYS A 79 4.23 11.60 5.35
C LYS A 79 3.22 10.84 6.21
N ALA A 80 2.83 9.62 5.84
CA ALA A 80 1.93 8.82 6.66
C ALA A 80 2.65 8.29 7.90
N GLU A 81 3.91 7.88 7.77
CA GLU A 81 4.75 7.39 8.88
C GLU A 81 5.09 8.48 9.89
N SER A 82 5.19 9.74 9.46
CA SER A 82 5.33 10.86 10.39
C SER A 82 4.10 11.08 11.28
N LEU A 83 2.97 10.40 11.02
CA LEU A 83 1.77 10.48 11.85
C LEU A 83 1.75 9.45 12.99
N GLY A 84 2.77 8.59 13.08
CA GLY A 84 2.89 7.56 14.12
C GLY A 84 3.22 6.18 13.53
N PRO A 85 3.51 5.18 14.39
CA PRO A 85 3.82 3.83 13.94
C PRO A 85 2.56 3.13 13.39
N CYS A 86 2.69 2.45 12.25
CA CYS A 86 1.70 1.51 11.73
C CYS A 86 2.33 0.50 10.77
N SER A 87 1.62 -0.61 10.51
CA SER A 87 2.05 -1.69 9.61
C SER A 87 2.14 -1.27 8.13
N GLY A 88 2.71 -2.14 7.31
CA GLY A 88 2.96 -1.93 5.88
C GLY A 88 4.33 -1.36 5.60
N GLU A 89 5.21 -2.17 5.02
CA GLU A 89 6.52 -1.74 4.55
C GLU A 89 6.41 -1.20 3.12
N MET A 90 7.07 -0.07 2.84
CA MET A 90 6.90 0.69 1.60
C MET A 90 7.27 -0.16 0.37
N THR A 91 8.37 -0.89 0.43
CA THR A 91 8.87 -1.73 -0.67
C THR A 91 7.92 -2.89 -0.97
N VAL A 92 7.34 -3.55 0.04
CA VAL A 92 6.35 -4.62 -0.15
C VAL A 92 5.08 -4.05 -0.79
N CYS A 93 4.58 -2.92 -0.31
CA CYS A 93 3.41 -2.26 -0.90
C CYS A 93 3.67 -1.84 -2.36
N GLU A 94 4.87 -1.36 -2.64
CA GLU A 94 5.31 -1.00 -3.98
C GLU A 94 5.37 -2.21 -4.91
N ASN A 95 5.99 -3.31 -4.47
CA ASN A 95 6.05 -4.55 -5.24
C ASN A 95 4.65 -5.11 -5.54
N ASN A 96 3.74 -5.08 -4.56
CA ASN A 96 2.36 -5.52 -4.79
C ASN A 96 1.65 -4.68 -5.86
N ALA A 97 1.89 -3.37 -5.89
CA ALA A 97 1.30 -2.48 -6.90
C ALA A 97 1.92 -2.68 -8.28
N ASP A 98 3.24 -2.89 -8.35
CA ASP A 98 3.93 -3.19 -9.60
C ASP A 98 3.46 -4.55 -10.19
N VAL A 99 3.15 -5.54 -9.34
CA VAL A 99 2.52 -6.81 -9.75
C VAL A 99 1.09 -6.61 -10.26
N CYS A 100 0.27 -5.80 -9.59
CA CYS A 100 -1.05 -5.43 -10.09
C CYS A 100 -0.96 -4.80 -11.48
N GLU A 101 -0.07 -3.81 -11.65
CA GLU A 101 0.15 -3.12 -12.92
C GLU A 101 0.49 -4.11 -14.03
N GLN A 102 1.42 -5.01 -13.78
CA GLN A 102 1.83 -6.04 -14.74
C GLN A 102 0.66 -6.95 -15.13
N ASN A 103 -0.07 -7.49 -14.15
CA ASN A 103 -1.17 -8.43 -14.40
C ASN A 103 -2.32 -7.78 -15.17
N VAL A 104 -2.74 -6.58 -14.76
CA VAL A 104 -3.81 -5.83 -15.43
C VAL A 104 -3.37 -5.37 -16.83
N GLY A 105 -2.12 -4.93 -16.98
CA GLY A 105 -1.55 -4.58 -18.28
C GLY A 105 -1.53 -5.76 -19.25
N ALA A 106 -1.15 -6.95 -18.77
CA ALA A 106 -1.16 -8.18 -19.56
C ALA A 106 -2.58 -8.61 -19.97
N ALA A 107 -3.58 -8.37 -19.12
CA ALA A 107 -4.98 -8.69 -19.42
C ALA A 107 -5.63 -7.74 -20.44
N ILE A 108 -5.05 -6.56 -20.65
CA ILE A 108 -5.57 -5.54 -21.58
C ILE A 108 -4.46 -5.16 -22.58
N PRO A 109 -4.10 -6.07 -23.51
CA PRO A 109 -3.03 -5.82 -24.46
C PRO A 109 -3.44 -4.77 -25.50
N GLY A 110 -2.42 -4.13 -26.09
CA GLY A 110 -2.57 -3.27 -27.25
C GLY A 110 -2.80 -1.79 -26.92
N THR A 111 -3.12 -1.02 -27.97
CA THR A 111 -3.20 0.44 -27.96
C THR A 111 -4.52 0.92 -28.58
N GLY A 112 -4.85 2.19 -28.39
CA GLY A 112 -6.06 2.82 -28.90
C GLY A 112 -7.08 3.14 -27.81
N THR A 113 -8.26 3.59 -28.24
CA THR A 113 -9.34 4.09 -27.37
C THR A 113 -9.84 3.05 -26.38
N CYS A 114 -10.00 1.79 -26.84
CA CYS A 114 -10.55 0.73 -26.02
C CYS A 114 -9.57 0.27 -24.92
N PRO A 115 -8.32 -0.18 -25.21
CA PRO A 115 -7.36 -0.53 -24.15
C PRO A 115 -7.10 0.62 -23.18
N ALA A 116 -6.96 1.85 -23.69
CA ALA A 116 -6.81 3.04 -22.86
C ALA A 116 -8.01 3.26 -21.93
N GLY A 117 -9.23 3.10 -22.45
CA GLY A 117 -10.47 3.22 -21.68
C GLY A 117 -10.59 2.14 -20.59
N ALA A 118 -10.24 0.90 -20.92
CA ALA A 118 -10.28 -0.23 -20.00
C ALA A 118 -9.23 -0.09 -18.88
N LEU A 119 -7.98 0.22 -19.21
CA LEU A 119 -6.93 0.53 -18.23
C LEU A 119 -7.30 1.74 -17.36
N LYS A 120 -7.92 2.77 -17.95
CA LYS A 120 -8.40 3.92 -17.20
C LYS A 120 -9.53 3.54 -16.24
N ALA A 121 -10.43 2.63 -16.63
CA ALA A 121 -11.47 2.11 -15.74
C ALA A 121 -10.86 1.31 -14.59
N ALA A 122 -9.95 0.37 -14.88
CA ALA A 122 -9.21 -0.40 -13.86
C ALA A 122 -8.49 0.52 -12.86
N SER A 123 -7.82 1.57 -13.34
CA SER A 123 -7.17 2.57 -12.48
C SER A 123 -8.13 3.23 -11.49
N LYS A 124 -9.37 3.51 -11.90
CA LYS A 124 -10.40 4.13 -11.06
C LYS A 124 -11.03 3.15 -10.08
N LEU A 125 -11.12 1.88 -10.46
CA LEU A 125 -11.61 0.82 -9.58
C LEU A 125 -10.61 0.60 -8.43
N ALA A 126 -9.36 0.26 -8.74
CA ALA A 126 -8.32 0.00 -7.74
C ALA A 126 -8.14 1.18 -6.76
N SER A 127 -7.99 2.40 -7.30
CA SER A 127 -7.87 3.60 -6.47
C SER A 127 -9.14 3.96 -5.71
N GLY A 128 -10.31 3.63 -6.26
CA GLY A 128 -11.61 3.86 -5.65
C GLY A 128 -11.81 3.00 -4.40
N GLU A 129 -11.61 1.69 -4.53
CA GLU A 129 -11.83 0.73 -3.44
C GLU A 129 -10.83 0.91 -2.30
N LEU A 130 -9.54 1.03 -2.60
CA LEU A 130 -8.54 1.32 -1.57
C LEU A 130 -8.80 2.66 -0.86
N LYS A 131 -9.36 3.65 -1.56
CA LYS A 131 -9.78 4.91 -0.95
C LYS A 131 -11.02 4.75 -0.07
N CYS A 132 -11.94 3.84 -0.39
CA CYS A 132 -13.05 3.48 0.48
C CYS A 132 -12.53 2.92 1.81
N HIS A 133 -11.61 1.96 1.75
CA HIS A 133 -10.96 1.43 2.95
C HIS A 133 -10.18 2.51 3.71
N SER A 134 -9.41 3.36 3.03
CA SER A 134 -8.70 4.49 3.67
C SER A 134 -9.65 5.40 4.45
N LYS A 135 -10.82 5.71 3.88
CA LYS A 135 -11.84 6.54 4.55
C LYS A 135 -12.40 5.83 5.79
N ALA A 136 -12.77 4.56 5.66
CA ALA A 136 -13.27 3.74 6.77
C ALA A 136 -12.24 3.60 7.89
N THR A 137 -10.97 3.33 7.57
CA THR A 137 -9.87 3.30 8.54
C THR A 137 -9.70 4.64 9.25
N LYS A 138 -9.82 5.75 8.53
CA LYS A 138 -9.71 7.09 9.13
C LYS A 138 -10.83 7.37 10.13
N THR A 139 -12.05 6.91 9.86
CA THR A 139 -13.21 7.13 10.72
C THR A 139 -13.42 6.04 11.76
N GLY A 140 -12.70 4.91 11.65
CA GLY A 140 -12.93 3.73 12.46
C GLY A 140 -14.23 2.98 12.11
N ASP A 141 -14.82 3.24 10.93
CA ASP A 141 -16.15 2.74 10.56
C ASP A 141 -16.08 1.89 9.28
N PRO A 142 -15.98 0.55 9.39
CA PRO A 142 -15.93 -0.36 8.24
C PRO A 142 -17.26 -0.43 7.48
N THR A 143 -18.39 0.02 8.06
CA THR A 143 -19.70 -0.01 7.38
C THR A 143 -19.76 0.93 6.19
N LEU A 144 -18.83 1.90 6.10
CA LEU A 144 -18.68 2.79 4.95
C LEU A 144 -18.09 2.10 3.72
N VAL A 145 -17.44 0.94 3.88
CA VAL A 145 -16.73 0.26 2.79
C VAL A 145 -17.69 -0.34 1.75
N PRO A 146 -18.67 -1.20 2.09
CA PRO A 146 -19.50 -1.87 1.09
C PRO A 146 -20.24 -0.93 0.12
N PRO A 147 -20.96 0.13 0.56
CA PRO A 147 -21.64 1.03 -0.38
C PRO A 147 -20.67 1.84 -1.23
N CYS A 148 -19.48 2.14 -0.70
CA CYS A 148 -18.43 2.86 -1.43
C CYS A 148 -17.81 1.99 -2.53
N ILE A 149 -17.49 0.72 -2.23
CA ILE A 149 -17.00 -0.26 -3.20
C ILE A 149 -18.05 -0.52 -4.29
N SER A 150 -19.31 -0.77 -3.91
CA SER A 150 -20.39 -0.98 -4.88
C SER A 150 -20.54 0.19 -5.87
N THR A 151 -20.35 1.42 -5.39
CA THR A 151 -20.33 2.62 -6.26
C THR A 151 -19.13 2.61 -7.22
N ALA A 152 -17.96 2.19 -6.77
CA ALA A 152 -16.75 2.09 -7.60
C ALA A 152 -16.94 1.01 -8.69
N GLN A 153 -17.43 -0.18 -8.31
CA GLN A 153 -17.74 -1.28 -9.22
C GLN A 153 -18.77 -0.88 -10.28
N THR A 154 -19.87 -0.23 -9.89
CA THR A 154 -20.89 0.26 -10.84
C THR A 154 -20.31 1.22 -11.87
N LYS A 155 -19.45 2.15 -11.43
CA LYS A 155 -18.77 3.10 -12.32
C LYS A 155 -17.76 2.41 -13.24
N PHE A 156 -17.06 1.39 -12.72
CA PHE A 156 -16.14 0.58 -13.49
C PHE A 156 -16.87 -0.18 -14.61
N GLN A 157 -17.95 -0.92 -14.28
CA GLN A 157 -18.78 -1.65 -15.25
C GLN A 157 -19.29 -0.73 -16.37
N SER A 158 -19.80 0.44 -16.00
CA SER A 158 -20.23 1.46 -16.95
C SER A 158 -19.09 1.98 -17.84
N ALA A 159 -17.87 2.09 -17.31
CA ALA A 159 -16.71 2.57 -18.04
C ALA A 159 -16.16 1.51 -19.00
N ILE A 160 -16.15 0.23 -18.62
CA ILE A 160 -15.77 -0.87 -19.52
C ILE A 160 -16.77 -0.99 -20.68
N GLY A 161 -18.08 -0.91 -20.41
CA GLY A 161 -19.08 -0.92 -21.47
C GLY A 161 -18.85 0.18 -22.52
N LYS A 162 -18.45 1.39 -22.07
CA LYS A 162 -18.08 2.50 -22.97
C LYS A 162 -16.77 2.25 -23.71
N ALA A 163 -15.77 1.68 -23.05
CA ALA A 163 -14.49 1.34 -23.67
C ALA A 163 -14.69 0.32 -24.80
N ASN A 164 -15.42 -0.76 -24.52
CA ASN A 164 -15.75 -1.82 -25.49
C ASN A 164 -16.61 -1.30 -26.65
N ALA A 165 -17.50 -0.33 -26.40
CA ALA A 165 -18.24 0.34 -27.48
C ALA A 165 -17.36 1.23 -28.38
N SER A 166 -16.16 1.61 -27.91
CA SER A 166 -15.26 2.53 -28.61
C SER A 166 -14.17 1.82 -29.44
N GLY A 167 -14.13 0.48 -29.46
CA GLY A 167 -13.15 -0.30 -30.23
C GLY A 167 -13.16 -1.79 -29.89
N THR A 168 -12.24 -2.57 -30.48
CA THR A 168 -12.25 -4.04 -30.43
C THR A 168 -11.47 -4.67 -29.28
N CYS A 169 -11.28 -3.98 -28.15
CA CYS A 169 -10.73 -4.67 -26.97
C CYS A 169 -11.84 -5.48 -26.30
N VAL A 170 -11.68 -6.81 -26.26
CA VAL A 170 -12.63 -7.72 -25.59
C VAL A 170 -12.24 -7.79 -24.12
N ALA A 171 -12.36 -6.67 -23.41
CA ALA A 171 -12.21 -6.66 -21.95
C ALA A 171 -13.52 -7.20 -21.36
N ASP A 172 -13.50 -8.44 -20.86
CA ASP A 172 -14.60 -8.97 -20.05
C ASP A 172 -14.69 -8.15 -18.75
N PRO A 173 -15.81 -7.44 -18.50
CA PRO A 173 -15.92 -6.57 -17.34
C PRO A 173 -15.75 -7.32 -16.01
N ASN A 174 -16.28 -8.55 -15.89
CA ASN A 174 -16.28 -9.28 -14.64
C ASN A 174 -14.90 -9.90 -14.36
N ALA A 175 -14.25 -10.48 -15.38
CA ALA A 175 -12.91 -11.02 -15.25
C ALA A 175 -11.90 -9.91 -14.89
N LEU A 176 -12.02 -8.74 -15.53
CA LEU A 176 -11.14 -7.62 -15.24
C LEU A 176 -11.42 -7.00 -13.86
N GLN A 177 -12.69 -6.90 -13.45
CA GLN A 177 -13.03 -6.46 -12.09
C GLN A 177 -12.41 -7.39 -11.05
N ASN A 178 -12.63 -8.70 -11.17
CA ASN A 178 -12.11 -9.69 -10.24
C ASN A 178 -10.57 -9.66 -10.16
N MET A 179 -9.90 -9.47 -11.30
CA MET A 179 -8.44 -9.33 -11.36
C MET A 179 -7.98 -8.08 -10.60
N VAL A 180 -8.62 -6.93 -10.83
CA VAL A 180 -8.27 -5.68 -10.13
C VAL A 180 -8.50 -5.82 -8.63
N GLU A 181 -9.62 -6.39 -8.22
CA GLU A 181 -9.94 -6.60 -6.79
C GLU A 181 -8.94 -7.55 -6.13
N SER A 182 -8.60 -8.68 -6.77
CA SER A 182 -7.64 -9.64 -6.25
C SER A 182 -6.22 -9.08 -6.21
N ASP A 183 -5.72 -8.56 -7.32
CA ASP A 183 -4.31 -8.23 -7.47
C ASP A 183 -3.94 -6.83 -6.98
N CYS A 184 -4.86 -5.86 -7.07
CA CYS A 184 -4.58 -4.47 -6.75
C CYS A 184 -5.14 -4.04 -5.39
N VAL A 185 -6.19 -4.72 -4.91
CA VAL A 185 -6.86 -4.35 -3.65
C VAL A 185 -6.55 -5.36 -2.55
N GLN A 186 -6.88 -6.63 -2.75
CA GLN A 186 -6.73 -7.67 -1.71
C GLN A 186 -5.27 -7.95 -1.36
N LYS A 187 -4.33 -7.87 -2.31
CA LYS A 187 -2.89 -7.97 -2.01
C LYS A 187 -2.34 -6.81 -1.18
N GLN A 188 -3.07 -5.69 -1.10
CA GLN A 188 -2.60 -4.50 -0.39
C GLN A 188 -3.12 -4.41 1.05
N ILE A 189 -4.15 -5.15 1.42
CA ILE A 189 -4.82 -4.99 2.72
C ILE A 189 -5.09 -6.34 3.39
N THR A 190 -5.05 -6.34 4.72
CA THR A 190 -5.59 -7.42 5.55
C THR A 190 -6.76 -6.85 6.34
N LEU A 191 -7.89 -7.56 6.30
CA LEU A 191 -9.10 -7.21 7.03
C LEU A 191 -9.28 -8.14 8.22
N ASP A 192 -9.82 -7.62 9.33
CA ASP A 192 -10.35 -8.46 10.40
C ASP A 192 -11.77 -8.97 10.10
N THR A 193 -12.36 -9.69 11.05
CA THR A 193 -13.72 -10.23 10.94
C THR A 193 -14.81 -9.16 10.89
N SER A 194 -14.51 -7.92 11.27
CA SER A 194 -15.41 -6.78 11.17
C SER A 194 -15.28 -6.00 9.86
N GLY A 195 -14.33 -6.39 9.00
CA GLY A 195 -14.03 -5.71 7.74
C GLY A 195 -13.14 -4.48 7.91
N GLN A 196 -12.48 -4.31 9.06
CA GLN A 196 -11.55 -3.22 9.30
C GLN A 196 -10.13 -3.60 8.87
N VAL A 197 -9.42 -2.65 8.25
CA VAL A 197 -8.03 -2.86 7.86
C VAL A 197 -7.15 -2.92 9.10
N THR A 198 -6.45 -4.03 9.28
CA THR A 198 -5.54 -4.27 10.42
C THR A 198 -4.07 -4.30 10.01
N ALA A 199 -3.79 -4.68 8.76
CA ALA A 199 -2.46 -4.62 8.17
C ALA A 199 -2.49 -4.16 6.72
N LEU A 200 -1.37 -3.61 6.28
CA LEU A 200 -1.13 -3.26 4.88
C LEU A 200 -0.02 -4.14 4.33
N CYS A 201 -0.19 -4.50 3.05
CA CYS A 201 0.82 -5.16 2.23
C CYS A 201 1.40 -6.39 2.95
N PRO A 202 0.54 -7.36 3.31
CA PRO A 202 0.98 -8.55 4.02
C PRO A 202 2.11 -9.21 3.24
N GLN A 203 3.24 -9.49 3.91
CA GLN A 203 4.27 -10.30 3.31
C GLN A 203 3.69 -11.69 3.04
N SER A 204 3.71 -12.13 1.79
CA SER A 204 3.53 -13.54 1.48
C SER A 204 4.71 -14.30 2.08
N GLY A 205 4.52 -14.83 3.29
CA GLY A 205 5.41 -15.77 3.99
C GLY A 205 6.90 -15.59 3.70
N SER A 206 7.56 -14.64 4.37
CA SER A 206 8.99 -14.80 4.60
C SER A 206 9.13 -15.97 5.58
N SER A 207 9.41 -17.17 5.07
CA SER A 207 9.93 -18.25 5.90
C SER A 207 11.22 -17.73 6.51
N THR A 208 11.20 -17.47 7.82
CA THR A 208 12.38 -17.16 8.61
C THR A 208 13.38 -18.28 8.42
N THR A 209 14.33 -18.11 7.50
CA THR A 209 15.50 -18.98 7.42
C THR A 209 16.39 -18.57 8.58
N THR A 210 16.24 -19.28 9.70
CA THR A 210 17.18 -19.21 10.82
C THR A 210 18.53 -19.72 10.32
N THR A 211 19.38 -18.82 9.83
CA THR A 211 20.78 -19.14 9.55
C THR A 211 21.48 -19.37 10.88
N THR A 212 21.59 -20.63 11.27
CA THR A 212 22.46 -21.05 12.39
C THR A 212 23.90 -20.94 11.89
N SER A 213 24.60 -19.90 12.32
CA SER A 213 26.03 -19.74 12.04
C SER A 213 26.83 -20.75 12.87
N THR A 214 27.23 -21.85 12.25
CA THR A 214 28.18 -22.80 12.83
C THR A 214 29.59 -22.26 12.65
N THR A 215 30.19 -21.74 13.73
CA THR A 215 31.59 -21.31 13.75
C THR A 215 32.49 -22.54 13.87
N SER A 216 33.13 -22.94 12.78
CA SER A 216 34.16 -23.99 12.78
C SER A 216 35.53 -23.36 13.03
N SER A 217 36.10 -23.63 14.19
CA SER A 217 37.46 -23.25 14.58
C SER A 217 38.46 -24.31 14.11
N THR A 218 39.36 -23.97 13.19
CA THR A 218 40.49 -24.83 12.80
C THR A 218 41.78 -24.34 13.45
N THR A 219 42.36 -25.18 14.32
CA THR A 219 43.69 -25.03 14.90
C THR A 219 44.76 -25.57 13.94
N PRO A 220 45.88 -24.86 13.72
CA PRO A 220 47.03 -25.42 13.03
C PRO A 220 47.96 -26.12 14.03
N SER A 221 48.19 -27.42 13.85
CA SER A 221 49.27 -28.15 14.54
C SER A 221 50.45 -28.31 13.59
N SER A 222 51.54 -27.62 13.92
CA SER A 222 52.89 -27.80 13.43
C SER A 222 53.57 -28.99 14.12
N SER A 223 54.29 -29.83 13.37
CA SER A 223 55.44 -30.58 13.92
C SER A 223 56.43 -30.94 12.81
N THR A 224 57.67 -30.54 13.08
CA THR A 224 59.01 -31.01 12.68
C THR A 224 59.14 -32.32 11.91
#